data_AF-A0A3D1CT19-F1
#
_entry.id   AF-A0A3D1CT19-F1
#
_cell.length_a   1.000
_cell.length_b   1.000
_cell.length_c   1.000
_cell.angle_alpha   90.00
_cell.angle_beta   90.00
_cell.angle_gamma   90.00
#
_symmetry.space_group_name_H-M   'P 1'
#
loop_
_entity.id
_entity.type
_entity.pdbx_description
1 polymer ?
#
loop_
_entity_poly.entity_id
_entity_poly.type
_entity_poly.pdbx_seq_one_letter_code
_entity_poly.pdbx_strand_id
1 'polypeptide(L)'
;MTVEIGDLYDPTKNELVFVKIGTPQKLGYVIDQSLNTLKIFQTGTTSQPTLNGVEVKPKKLCLWIVLQRSKTLNKISEIKSLIFLMKLNEWQKSCRNAGFESVLRVSYIQNNA
;
A
#
# COMPACT_ATOMS: atom_id res chain seq x y z
N MET A 1 -17.90 16.07 -0.49
CA MET A 1 -17.82 14.61 -0.35
C MET A 1 -16.37 14.28 -0.05
N THR A 2 -16.07 13.74 1.14
CA THR A 2 -14.71 13.33 1.52
C THR A 2 -14.47 11.91 1.01
N VAL A 3 -13.35 11.69 0.34
CA VAL A 3 -12.95 10.36 -0.14
C VAL A 3 -11.89 9.84 0.81
N GLU A 4 -12.14 8.72 1.50
CA GLU A 4 -11.08 8.03 2.24
C GLU A 4 -10.09 7.42 1.25
N ILE A 5 -8.84 7.85 1.32
CA ILE A 5 -7.79 7.53 0.34
C ILE A 5 -6.78 6.50 0.84
N GLY A 6 -6.85 6.06 2.09
CA GLY A 6 -5.90 5.10 2.66
C GLY A 6 -6.21 4.79 4.13
N ASP A 7 -5.40 3.96 4.77
CA ASP A 7 -5.65 3.55 6.16
C ASP A 7 -4.99 4.49 7.18
N LEU A 8 -3.82 5.03 6.84
CA LEU A 8 -3.05 5.95 7.69
C LEU A 8 -2.23 6.92 6.85
N TYR A 9 -2.10 8.16 7.30
CA TYR A 9 -1.13 9.12 6.78
C TYR A 9 -0.09 9.44 7.87
N ASP A 10 1.19 9.19 7.57
CA ASP A 10 2.30 9.62 8.42
C ASP A 10 2.92 10.90 7.83
N PRO A 11 2.61 12.08 8.39
CA PRO A 11 3.12 13.35 7.89
C PRO A 11 4.63 13.51 8.12
N THR A 12 5.21 12.82 9.10
CA THR A 12 6.66 12.90 9.42
C THR A 12 7.51 12.20 8.36
N LYS A 13 6.98 11.11 7.78
CA LYS A 13 7.60 10.38 6.66
C LYS A 13 7.01 10.74 5.30
N ASN A 14 5.97 11.56 5.29
CA ASN A 14 5.18 11.95 4.13
C ASN A 14 4.68 10.74 3.31
N GLU A 15 4.22 9.71 4.01
CA GLU A 15 3.76 8.44 3.46
C GLU A 15 2.26 8.24 3.72
N LEU A 16 1.53 7.85 2.68
CA LEU A 16 0.18 7.31 2.79
C LEU A 16 0.27 5.79 2.80
N VAL A 17 -0.27 5.18 3.86
CA VAL A 17 -0.08 3.77 4.19
C VAL A 17 -1.38 3.00 3.97
N PHE A 18 -1.24 1.83 3.35
CA PHE A 18 -2.30 0.85 3.13
C PHE A 18 -1.91 -0.44 3.84
N VAL A 19 -2.70 -0.84 4.83
CA VAL A 19 -2.39 -1.95 5.73
C VAL A 19 -3.26 -3.15 5.41
N LYS A 20 -2.64 -4.33 5.27
CA LYS A 20 -3.41 -5.58 5.18
C LYS A 20 -2.75 -6.74 5.89
N ILE A 21 -3.58 -7.46 6.63
CA ILE A 21 -3.22 -8.67 7.35
C ILE A 21 -3.85 -9.87 6.64
N GLY A 22 -3.07 -10.90 6.34
CA GLY A 22 -3.61 -12.21 5.96
C GLY A 22 -2.90 -12.91 4.80
N THR A 23 -3.66 -13.74 4.08
CA THR A 23 -3.15 -14.62 3.01
C THR A 23 -2.82 -13.84 1.73
N PRO A 24 -1.96 -14.37 0.84
CA PRO A 24 -1.59 -13.71 -0.41
C PRO A 24 -2.76 -13.21 -1.27
N GLN A 25 -3.92 -13.89 -1.27
CA GLN A 25 -5.11 -13.40 -1.97
C GLN A 25 -5.60 -12.06 -1.40
N LYS A 26 -5.64 -11.92 -0.07
CA LYS A 26 -6.01 -10.67 0.61
C LYS A 26 -4.97 -9.57 0.37
N LEU A 27 -3.70 -9.93 0.17
CA LEU A 27 -2.63 -8.97 -0.15
C LEU A 27 -2.76 -8.38 -1.55
N GLY A 28 -3.37 -9.10 -2.50
CA GLY A 28 -3.68 -8.53 -3.81
C GLY A 28 -4.65 -7.35 -3.73
N TYR A 29 -5.59 -7.41 -2.77
CA TYR A 29 -6.61 -6.39 -2.61
C TYR A 29 -6.05 -5.04 -2.13
N VAL A 30 -5.04 -5.05 -1.25
CA VAL A 30 -4.42 -3.79 -0.77
C VAL A 30 -3.65 -3.08 -1.89
N ILE A 31 -3.09 -3.84 -2.83
CA ILE A 31 -2.51 -3.27 -4.05
C ILE A 31 -3.58 -2.56 -4.87
N ASP A 32 -4.73 -3.23 -5.11
CA ASP A 32 -5.83 -2.65 -5.88
C ASP A 32 -6.38 -1.37 -5.22
N GLN A 33 -6.53 -1.35 -3.89
CA GLN A 33 -6.93 -0.16 -3.13
C GLN A 33 -5.94 0.99 -3.33
N SER A 34 -4.64 0.73 -3.20
CA SER A 34 -3.61 1.76 -3.36
C SER A 34 -3.55 2.32 -4.78
N LEU A 35 -3.81 1.50 -5.80
CA LEU A 35 -3.88 1.93 -7.20
C LEU A 35 -5.09 2.83 -7.46
N ASN A 36 -6.23 2.55 -6.83
CA ASN A 36 -7.40 3.42 -6.93
C ASN A 36 -7.11 4.80 -6.34
N THR A 37 -6.44 4.85 -5.19
CA THR A 37 -5.98 6.10 -4.61
C THR A 37 -4.99 6.83 -5.50
N LEU A 38 -4.03 6.11 -6.09
CA LEU A 38 -3.06 6.70 -7.01
C LEU A 38 -3.76 7.39 -8.19
N LYS A 39 -4.80 6.74 -8.75
CA LYS A 39 -5.63 7.33 -9.82
C LYS A 39 -6.32 8.61 -9.37
N ILE A 40 -6.83 8.68 -8.14
CA ILE A 40 -7.45 9.90 -7.58
C ILE A 40 -6.42 11.05 -7.55
N PHE A 41 -5.19 10.78 -7.14
CA PHE A 41 -4.11 11.78 -7.16
C PHE A 41 -3.74 12.23 -8.58
N GLN A 42 -3.76 11.31 -9.55
CA GLN A 42 -3.42 11.61 -10.95
C GLN A 42 -4.53 12.36 -11.70
N THR A 43 -5.79 12.04 -11.46
CA THR A 43 -6.93 12.65 -12.18
C THR A 43 -7.27 14.04 -11.70
N GLY A 44 -6.68 14.50 -10.60
CA GLY A 44 -6.82 15.88 -10.13
C GLY A 44 -8.27 16.26 -9.85
N THR A 45 -9.03 15.39 -9.16
CA THR A 45 -10.39 15.73 -8.74
C THR A 45 -10.39 17.08 -8.01
N THR A 46 -11.41 17.91 -8.26
CA THR A 46 -11.56 19.29 -7.76
C THR A 46 -11.48 19.45 -6.23
N SER A 47 -11.44 18.34 -5.49
CA SER A 47 -11.33 18.28 -4.03
C SER A 47 -9.96 17.74 -3.64
N GLN A 48 -9.28 18.43 -2.72
CA GLN A 48 -8.04 17.93 -2.12
C GLN A 48 -8.32 16.57 -1.45
N PRO A 49 -7.51 15.52 -1.71
CA PRO A 49 -7.67 14.24 -1.05
C PRO A 49 -7.44 14.40 0.46
N THR A 50 -8.38 13.89 1.26
CA THR A 50 -8.38 14.02 2.72
C THR A 50 -8.42 12.66 3.39
N LEU A 51 -7.84 12.55 4.57
CA LEU A 51 -7.97 11.40 5.46
C LEU A 51 -8.40 11.92 6.83
N ASN A 52 -9.54 11.43 7.34
CA ASN A 52 -10.13 11.91 8.59
C ASN A 52 -10.30 13.44 8.66
N GLY A 53 -10.63 14.07 7.53
CA GLY A 53 -10.80 15.52 7.42
C GLY A 53 -9.51 16.34 7.32
N VAL A 54 -8.33 15.70 7.32
CA VAL A 54 -7.03 16.35 7.12
C VAL A 54 -6.61 16.19 5.67
N GLU A 55 -6.14 17.28 5.04
CA GLU A 55 -5.58 17.26 3.69
C GLU A 55 -4.28 16.43 3.65
N VAL A 56 -4.18 15.55 2.66
CA VAL A 56 -3.06 14.61 2.53
C VAL A 56 -2.33 14.86 1.21
N LYS A 57 -1.03 15.16 1.30
CA LYS A 57 -0.13 15.34 0.13
C LYS A 57 1.10 14.44 0.25
N PRO A 58 0.90 13.11 0.14
CA PRO A 58 1.97 12.14 0.34
C PRO A 58 2.95 12.22 -0.81
N LYS A 59 4.24 12.04 -0.52
CA LYS A 59 5.27 11.76 -1.55
C LYS A 59 5.49 10.26 -1.73
N LYS A 60 5.08 9.45 -0.74
CA LYS A 60 5.28 8.01 -0.72
C LYS A 60 3.95 7.28 -0.58
N LEU A 61 3.83 6.16 -1.28
CA LEU A 61 2.76 5.19 -1.09
C LEU A 61 3.36 3.93 -0.47
N CYS A 62 2.90 3.61 0.74
CA CYS A 62 3.39 2.46 1.50
C CYS A 62 2.35 1.34 1.51
N LEU A 63 2.70 0.19 0.93
CA LEU A 63 2.00 -1.05 1.20
C LEU A 63 2.58 -1.69 2.45
N TRP A 64 1.79 -1.77 3.52
CA TRP A 64 2.16 -2.47 4.73
C TRP A 64 1.42 -3.81 4.83
N ILE A 65 2.16 -4.86 4.59
CA ILE A 65 1.67 -6.23 4.58
C ILE A 65 2.08 -6.92 5.88
N VAL A 66 1.12 -7.56 6.54
CA VAL A 66 1.37 -8.39 7.72
C VAL A 66 1.08 -9.85 7.38
N LEU A 67 2.14 -10.67 7.42
CA LEU A 67 2.10 -12.08 7.04
C LEU A 67 1.90 -12.97 8.27
N GLN A 68 1.01 -13.94 8.14
CA GLN A 68 0.84 -15.04 9.09
C GLN A 68 1.75 -16.20 8.69
N ARG A 69 3.02 -16.15 9.13
CA ARG A 69 4.00 -17.22 8.89
C ARG A 69 5.07 -17.23 9.98
N SER A 70 5.65 -18.40 10.22
CA SER A 70 6.65 -18.62 11.27
C SER A 70 8.05 -18.09 10.92
N LYS A 71 8.39 -18.00 9.63
CA LYS A 71 9.71 -17.54 9.16
C LYS A 71 9.60 -16.20 8.45
N THR A 72 10.55 -15.31 8.66
CA THR A 72 10.68 -14.07 7.89
C THR A 72 10.98 -14.37 6.41
N LEU A 73 10.66 -13.44 5.51
CA LEU A 73 11.08 -13.49 4.11
C LEU A 73 12.50 -12.94 3.99
N ASN A 74 13.35 -13.60 3.21
CA ASN A 74 14.58 -12.98 2.71
C ASN A 74 14.33 -12.27 1.38
N LYS A 75 13.38 -12.79 0.57
CA LYS A 75 12.96 -12.23 -0.72
C LYS A 75 11.45 -12.20 -0.83
N ILE A 76 10.90 -11.17 -1.49
CA ILE A 76 9.45 -11.04 -1.66
C ILE A 76 8.85 -12.19 -2.49
N SER A 77 9.64 -12.78 -3.39
CA SER A 77 9.24 -13.94 -4.20
C SER A 77 8.89 -15.18 -3.37
N GLU A 78 9.30 -15.24 -2.10
CA GLU A 78 8.94 -16.30 -1.16
C GLU A 78 7.46 -16.28 -0.73
N ILE A 79 6.69 -15.26 -1.12
CA ILE A 79 5.21 -15.26 -0.98
C ILE A 79 4.56 -16.34 -1.88
N LYS A 80 5.28 -16.85 -2.89
CA LYS A 80 4.85 -17.93 -3.80
C LYS A 80 3.48 -17.70 -4.45
N SER A 81 3.12 -16.43 -4.69
CA SER A 81 1.93 -16.05 -5.43
C SER A 81 2.33 -15.22 -6.64
N LEU A 82 2.34 -15.85 -7.81
CA LEU A 82 2.71 -15.20 -9.07
C LEU A 82 1.84 -13.96 -9.35
N ILE A 83 0.52 -14.09 -9.15
CA ILE A 83 -0.45 -13.00 -9.34
C ILE A 83 -0.11 -11.82 -8.44
N PHE A 84 0.16 -12.06 -7.15
CA PHE A 84 0.55 -11.00 -6.22
C PHE A 84 1.85 -10.31 -6.66
N LEU A 85 2.86 -11.07 -7.05
CA LEU A 85 4.15 -10.52 -7.49
C LEU A 85 4.01 -9.68 -8.77
N MET A 86 3.18 -10.12 -9.72
CA MET A 86 2.87 -9.35 -10.92
C MET A 86 2.16 -8.04 -10.59
N LYS A 87 1.15 -8.08 -9.72
CA LYS A 87 0.45 -6.88 -9.25
C LYS A 87 1.38 -5.92 -8.52
N LEU A 88 2.26 -6.43 -7.67
CA LEU A 88 3.22 -5.62 -6.92
C LEU A 88 4.21 -4.90 -7.86
N ASN A 89 4.70 -5.60 -8.89
CA ASN A 89 5.58 -5.01 -9.90
C ASN A 89 4.85 -3.92 -10.70
N GLU A 90 3.59 -4.15 -11.09
CA GLU A 90 2.79 -3.16 -11.79
C GLU A 90 2.49 -1.93 -10.93
N TRP A 91 2.20 -2.16 -9.64
CA TRP A 91 2.00 -1.11 -8.66
C TRP A 91 3.24 -0.23 -8.49
N GLN A 92 4.42 -0.84 -8.38
CA GLN A 92 5.68 -0.11 -8.27
C GLN A 92 5.92 0.79 -9.50
N LYS A 93 5.68 0.26 -10.71
CA LYS A 93 5.78 1.04 -11.95
C LYS A 93 4.78 2.20 -11.96
N SER A 94 3.53 1.93 -11.58
CA SER A 94 2.46 2.93 -11.52
C SER A 94 2.83 4.08 -10.57
N CYS A 95 3.30 3.77 -9.36
CA CYS A 95 3.76 4.77 -8.40
C CYS A 95 4.87 5.65 -9.00
N ARG A 96 5.90 5.02 -9.58
CA ARG A 96 7.03 5.74 -10.19
C ARG A 96 6.57 6.66 -11.32
N ASN A 97 5.69 6.18 -12.20
CA ASN A 97 5.17 6.95 -13.32
C ASN A 97 4.34 8.16 -12.87
N ALA A 98 3.70 8.05 -11.70
CA ALA A 98 2.94 9.10 -11.08
C ALA A 98 3.78 10.06 -10.21
N GLY A 99 5.09 9.83 -10.10
CA GLY A 99 6.00 10.64 -9.28
C GLY A 99 6.01 10.30 -7.78
N PHE A 100 5.44 9.15 -7.39
CA PHE A 100 5.43 8.66 -6.00
C PHE A 100 6.57 7.67 -5.74
N GLU A 101 7.12 7.71 -4.53
CA GLU A 101 8.02 6.67 -4.02
C GLU A 101 7.18 5.48 -3.52
N SER A 102 7.42 4.28 -4.08
CA SER A 102 6.76 3.05 -3.64
C SER A 102 7.52 2.42 -2.47
N VAL A 103 6.86 2.24 -1.33
CA VAL A 103 7.42 1.60 -0.14
C VAL A 103 6.69 0.30 0.15
N LEU A 104 7.44 -0.79 0.32
CA LEU A 104 6.89 -2.07 0.75
C LEU A 104 7.38 -2.39 2.16
N ARG A 105 6.46 -2.41 3.13
CA ARG A 105 6.71 -2.76 4.52
C ARG A 105 6.12 -4.14 4.79
N VAL A 106 6.92 -5.04 5.37
CA VAL A 106 6.49 -6.39 5.71
C VAL A 106 6.67 -6.62 7.20
N SER A 107 5.60 -7.03 7.87
CA SER A 107 5.60 -7.45 9.27
C SER A 107 5.05 -8.87 9.40
N TYR A 108 5.26 -9.50 10.56
CA TYR A 108 4.90 -10.89 10.79
C TYR A 108 4.09 -10.99 12.08
N ILE A 109 3.04 -11.80 12.07
CA ILE A 109 2.39 -12.19 13.32
C ILE A 109 3.24 -13.29 13.95
N GLN A 110 3.89 -12.98 15.06
CA GLN A 110 4.48 -14.01 15.92
C GLN A 110 3.33 -14.70 16.65
N ASN A 111 3.08 -15.95 16.30
CA ASN A 111 2.32 -16.82 17.18
C ASN A 111 3.25 -17.17 18.34
N ASN A 112 3.07 -16.51 19.48
CA ASN A 112 3.63 -16.99 20.74
C ASN A 112 2.96 -18.34 21.02
N ALA A 113 3.69 -19.42 20.72
CA ALA A 113 3.33 -20.76 21.16
C ALA A 113 3.68 -20.92 22.64
#